data_AF-A0A9N9MX17-F1
#
_entry.id   AF-A0A9N9MX17-F1
#
_cell.length_a   1.000
_cell.length_b   1.000
_cell.length_c   1.000
_cell.angle_alpha   90.00
_cell.angle_beta   90.00
_cell.angle_gamma   90.00
#
_symmetry.space_group_name_H-M   'P 1'
#
loop_
_entity.id
_entity.type
_entity.pdbx_description
1 polymer ?
#
loop_
_entity_poly.entity_id
_entity_poly.type
_entity_poly.pdbx_seq_one_letter_code
_entity_poly.pdbx_strand_id
1 'polypeptide(L)'
;MALQAAEGPIRYGLASEWDRLAAYRTYHQRQRSDNDEANINLPKDPRQWTREDVSQWLRHITTIHNLPEVPSSRFLMNGKALCLMSPSMFLSRVPLGGKLLYKDFQLRLCAAMYSRN
;
A
#
# COMPACT_ATOMS: atom_id res chain seq x y z
N MET A 1 2.60 44.53 -1.87
CA MET A 1 2.94 43.09 -1.72
C MET A 1 1.65 42.33 -1.54
N ALA A 2 1.11 41.76 -2.61
CA ALA A 2 -0.05 40.88 -2.56
C ALA A 2 0.45 39.44 -2.74
N LEU A 3 0.16 38.58 -1.76
CA LEU A 3 0.53 37.17 -1.79
C LEU A 3 -0.32 36.46 -2.83
N GLN A 4 0.33 35.96 -3.88
CA GLN A 4 -0.28 35.12 -4.91
C GLN A 4 -0.66 33.78 -4.27
N ALA A 5 -1.95 33.58 -4.00
CA ALA A 5 -2.48 32.26 -3.72
C ALA A 5 -2.35 31.42 -5.00
N ALA A 6 -1.51 30.39 -4.95
CA ALA A 6 -1.38 29.43 -6.03
C ALA A 6 -2.61 28.51 -6.05
N GLU A 7 -3.63 28.92 -6.82
CA GLU A 7 -4.74 28.05 -7.17
C GLU A 7 -4.23 26.95 -8.11
N GLY A 8 -3.96 25.77 -7.55
CA GLY A 8 -3.76 24.56 -8.34
C GLY A 8 -5.06 24.20 -9.09
N PRO A 9 -4.98 23.63 -10.30
CA PRO A 9 -6.17 23.41 -11.11
C PRO A 9 -7.10 22.39 -10.45
N ILE A 10 -8.31 22.83 -10.10
CA ILE A 10 -9.39 21.93 -9.67
C ILE A 10 -9.80 21.08 -10.88
N ARG A 11 -9.27 19.85 -10.96
CA ARG A 11 -9.68 18.89 -11.98
C ARG A 11 -10.98 18.23 -11.54
N TYR A 12 -12.11 18.78 -11.97
CA TYR A 12 -13.41 18.10 -11.95
C TYR A 12 -13.45 17.02 -13.03
N GLY A 13 -12.64 15.98 -12.86
CA GLY A 13 -12.76 14.74 -13.59
C GLY A 13 -13.10 13.64 -12.60
N LEU A 14 -13.99 12.72 -12.98
CA LEU A 14 -14.08 11.39 -12.38
C LEU A 14 -12.74 10.67 -12.64
N ALA A 15 -11.67 11.13 -12.00
CA ALA A 15 -10.40 10.41 -11.96
C ALA A 15 -10.77 9.02 -11.45
N SER A 16 -10.45 8.01 -12.24
CA SER A 16 -10.64 6.62 -11.86
C SER A 16 -10.07 6.44 -10.45
N GLU A 17 -10.66 5.56 -9.64
CA GLU A 17 -10.06 5.25 -8.33
C GLU A 17 -8.57 4.89 -8.48
N TRP A 18 -8.20 4.34 -9.63
CA TRP A 18 -6.84 4.02 -10.04
C TRP A 18 -5.99 5.25 -10.39
N ASP A 19 -6.54 6.32 -10.96
CA ASP A 19 -5.82 7.57 -11.23
C ASP A 19 -5.48 8.32 -9.95
N ARG A 20 -6.40 8.32 -8.97
CA ARG A 20 -6.16 8.90 -7.64
C ARG A 20 -5.10 8.13 -6.87
N LEU A 21 -5.05 6.80 -7.05
CA LEU A 21 -4.03 5.95 -6.44
C LEU A 21 -2.70 6.01 -7.18
N ALA A 22 -2.69 6.11 -8.51
CA ALA A 22 -1.48 6.35 -9.28
C ALA A 22 -0.90 7.72 -8.91
N ALA A 23 -1.75 8.74 -8.78
CA ALA A 23 -1.36 10.03 -8.22
C ALA A 23 -0.85 9.88 -6.79
N TYR A 24 -1.53 9.14 -5.91
CA TYR A 24 -1.07 8.87 -4.53
C TYR A 24 0.30 8.16 -4.49
N ARG A 25 0.48 7.12 -5.29
CA ARG A 25 1.74 6.37 -5.45
C ARG A 25 2.85 7.26 -5.99
N THR A 26 2.55 8.06 -7.01
CA THR A 26 3.50 9.01 -7.61
C THR A 26 3.83 10.18 -6.67
N TYR A 27 2.88 10.64 -5.85
CA TYR A 27 3.08 11.70 -4.86
C TYR A 27 3.93 11.21 -3.68
N HIS A 28 3.67 10.00 -3.18
CA HIS A 28 4.48 9.36 -2.15
C HIS A 28 5.88 8.99 -2.67
N GLN A 29 6.00 8.53 -3.92
CA GLN A 29 7.27 8.22 -4.55
C GLN A 29 8.12 9.47 -4.81
N ARG A 30 7.51 10.64 -5.02
CA ARG A 30 8.22 11.93 -5.20
C ARG A 30 8.77 12.55 -3.91
N GLN A 31 8.25 12.20 -2.73
CA GLN A 31 8.81 12.66 -1.44
C GLN A 31 9.80 11.66 -0.83
N ARG A 32 9.86 10.43 -1.34
CA ARG A 32 10.83 9.42 -0.92
C ARG A 32 12.18 9.73 -1.56
N SER A 33 13.19 10.01 -0.74
CA SER A 33 14.53 9.63 -1.14
C SER A 33 14.51 8.11 -1.37
N ASP A 34 15.10 7.62 -2.47
CA ASP A 34 15.11 6.19 -2.87
C ASP A 34 15.65 5.22 -1.79
N ASN A 35 16.09 5.73 -0.64
CA ASN A 35 16.77 5.01 0.42
C ASN A 35 15.82 4.32 1.44
N ASP A 36 14.57 4.78 1.61
CA ASP A 36 13.66 4.28 2.67
C ASP A 36 12.73 3.12 2.23
N GLU A 37 12.64 2.87 0.92
CA GLU A 37 11.90 1.71 0.38
C GLU A 37 12.78 0.46 0.29
N ALA A 38 14.11 0.64 0.47
CA ALA A 38 15.14 -0.36 0.24
C ALA A 38 15.41 -1.31 1.43
N ASN A 39 14.76 -1.14 2.59
CA ASN A 39 15.10 -1.91 3.79
C ASN A 39 13.97 -2.77 4.35
N ILE A 40 13.21 -3.41 3.47
CA ILE A 40 12.40 -4.59 3.83
C ILE A 40 12.78 -5.74 2.91
N ASN A 41 13.47 -6.73 3.46
CA ASN A 41 13.87 -7.96 2.77
C ASN A 41 12.66 -8.88 2.55
N LEU A 42 11.66 -8.40 1.80
CA LEU A 42 10.48 -9.19 1.43
C LEU A 42 10.65 -9.79 0.04
N PRO A 43 10.22 -11.05 -0.18
CA PRO A 43 10.15 -11.63 -1.52
C PRO A 43 9.33 -10.74 -2.47
N LYS A 44 9.80 -10.59 -3.72
CA LYS A 44 9.14 -9.76 -4.74
C LYS A 44 7.71 -10.23 -5.05
N ASP A 45 7.49 -11.54 -5.05
CA ASP A 45 6.18 -12.13 -5.27
C ASP A 45 5.46 -12.34 -3.92
N PRO A 46 4.34 -11.63 -3.66
CA PRO A 46 3.61 -11.79 -2.40
C PRO A 46 3.11 -13.20 -2.15
N ARG A 47 2.95 -14.05 -3.19
CA ARG A 47 2.57 -15.46 -3.01
C ARG A 47 3.64 -16.29 -2.32
N GLN A 48 4.88 -15.79 -2.26
CA GLN A 48 6.01 -16.43 -1.57
C GLN A 48 6.14 -15.98 -0.11
N TRP A 49 5.35 -15.00 0.35
CA TRP A 49 5.47 -14.49 1.71
C TRP A 49 5.12 -15.55 2.75
N THR A 50 6.01 -15.72 3.70
CA THR A 50 5.77 -16.41 4.98
C THR A 50 4.86 -15.58 5.88
N ARG A 51 4.46 -16.13 7.03
CA ARG A 51 3.71 -15.38 8.04
C ARG A 51 4.54 -14.21 8.59
N GLU A 52 5.84 -14.43 8.75
CA GLU A 52 6.80 -13.44 9.22
C GLU A 52 6.93 -12.30 8.21
N ASP A 53 6.99 -12.61 6.92
CA ASP A 53 6.99 -11.62 5.83
C ASP A 53 5.72 -10.75 5.85
N VAL A 54 4.55 -11.35 6.05
CA VAL A 54 3.28 -10.61 6.20
C VAL A 54 3.35 -9.66 7.39
N SER A 55 3.93 -10.09 8.52
CA SER A 55 4.07 -9.22 9.69
C SER A 55 5.01 -8.05 9.46
N GLN A 56 6.13 -8.29 8.75
CA GLN A 56 7.09 -7.25 8.38
C GLN A 56 6.48 -6.24 7.41
N TRP A 57 5.74 -6.73 6.42
CA TRP A 57 4.98 -5.91 5.48
C TRP A 57 3.97 -5.02 6.21
N LEU A 58 3.15 -5.59 7.10
CA LEU A 58 2.19 -4.82 7.88
C LEU A 58 2.86 -3.70 8.67
N ARG A 59 3.91 -4.03 9.43
CA ARG A 59 4.68 -3.05 10.21
C ARG A 59 5.21 -1.94 9.32
N HIS A 60 5.82 -2.29 8.20
CA HIS A 60 6.37 -1.32 7.26
C HIS A 60 5.28 -0.37 6.75
N ILE A 61 4.17 -0.90 6.22
CA ILE A 61 3.10 -0.09 5.66
C ILE A 61 2.42 0.77 6.73
N THR A 62 2.25 0.25 7.95
CA THR A 62 1.70 1.05 9.06
C THR A 62 2.62 2.20 9.46
N THR A 63 3.94 1.97 9.50
CA THR A 63 4.92 3.01 9.84
C THR A 63 4.98 4.10 8.79
N ILE A 64 5.09 3.75 7.49
CA ILE A 64 5.27 4.76 6.43
C ILE A 64 4.01 5.62 6.21
N HIS A 65 2.83 5.08 6.53
CA HIS A 65 1.56 5.80 6.37
C HIS A 65 1.00 6.34 7.69
N ASN A 66 1.76 6.25 8.79
CA ASN A 66 1.34 6.68 10.12
C ASN A 66 -0.03 6.09 10.52
N LEU A 67 -0.28 4.83 10.18
CA LEU A 67 -1.49 4.13 10.60
C LEU A 67 -1.36 3.68 12.06
N PRO A 68 -2.48 3.52 12.79
CA PRO A 68 -2.46 2.84 14.09
C PRO A 68 -1.77 1.48 13.97
N GLU A 69 -1.02 1.10 14.99
CA GLU A 69 -0.32 -0.18 15.01
C GLU A 69 -1.31 -1.33 14.77
N VAL A 70 -1.05 -2.13 13.74
CA VAL A 70 -1.85 -3.32 13.43
C VAL A 70 -1.13 -4.53 14.01
N PRO A 71 -1.67 -5.19 15.05
CA PRO A 71 -1.02 -6.35 15.61
C PRO A 71 -0.96 -7.47 14.58
N SER A 72 0.21 -8.12 14.47
CA SER A 72 0.45 -9.22 13.53
C SER A 72 -0.54 -10.38 13.71
N SER A 73 -1.09 -10.54 14.92
CA SER A 73 -2.15 -11.50 15.24
C SER A 73 -3.44 -11.31 14.42
N ARG A 74 -3.67 -10.12 13.84
CA ARG A 74 -4.81 -9.87 12.94
C ARG A 74 -4.65 -10.57 11.61
N PHE A 75 -3.43 -10.90 11.20
CA PHE A 75 -3.11 -11.57 9.93
C PHE A 75 -2.16 -12.75 10.16
N LEU A 76 -2.59 -13.74 10.95
CA LEU A 76 -1.85 -14.99 11.19
C LEU A 76 -1.91 -15.92 9.97
N MET A 77 -1.40 -15.47 8.82
CA MET A 77 -1.46 -16.20 7.56
C MET A 77 -0.30 -15.85 6.64
N ASN A 78 -0.05 -16.68 5.64
CA ASN A 78 0.96 -16.46 4.63
C ASN A 78 0.41 -15.64 3.44
N GLY A 79 1.28 -15.31 2.50
CA GLY A 79 0.90 -14.55 1.31
C GLY A 79 -0.14 -15.21 0.41
N LYS A 80 -0.14 -16.55 0.31
CA LYS A 80 -1.16 -17.29 -0.45
C LYS A 80 -2.55 -17.13 0.15
N ALA A 81 -2.67 -17.17 1.47
CA ALA A 81 -3.92 -16.93 2.16
C ALA A 81 -4.36 -15.46 2.06
N LEU A 82 -3.43 -14.50 2.08
CA LEU A 82 -3.73 -13.09 1.80
C LEU A 82 -4.32 -12.90 0.39
N CYS A 83 -3.87 -13.66 -0.61
CA CYS A 83 -4.44 -13.59 -1.97
C CYS A 83 -5.93 -13.96 -2.02
N LEU A 84 -6.43 -14.72 -1.06
CA LEU A 84 -7.84 -15.14 -0.98
C LEU A 84 -8.72 -14.15 -0.22
N MET A 85 -8.13 -13.13 0.40
CA MET A 85 -8.87 -12.16 1.18
C MET A 85 -9.49 -11.08 0.30
N SER A 86 -10.76 -10.77 0.57
CA SER A 86 -11.46 -9.66 -0.06
C SER A 86 -11.12 -8.31 0.60
N PRO A 87 -11.38 -7.16 -0.06
CA PRO A 87 -11.23 -5.84 0.56
C PRO A 87 -12.02 -5.69 1.87
N SER A 88 -13.22 -6.28 1.96
CA SER A 88 -14.05 -6.22 3.16
C SER A 88 -13.44 -7.00 4.33
N MET A 89 -12.74 -8.11 4.07
CA MET A 89 -12.02 -8.87 5.11
C MET A 89 -10.83 -8.08 5.68
N PHE A 90 -10.13 -7.30 4.84
CA PHE A 90 -9.09 -6.38 5.33
C PHE A 90 -9.68 -5.26 6.19
N LEU A 91 -10.79 -4.66 5.74
CA LEU A 91 -11.48 -3.60 6.49
C LEU A 91 -12.03 -4.07 7.84
N SER A 92 -12.59 -5.28 7.89
CA SER A 92 -13.07 -5.88 9.14
C SER A 92 -11.93 -6.05 10.16
N ARG A 93 -10.74 -6.44 9.69
CA ARG A 93 -9.55 -6.59 10.55
C ARG A 93 -8.91 -5.26 10.92
N VAL A 94 -8.90 -4.29 10.01
CA VAL A 94 -8.28 -2.97 10.18
C VAL A 94 -9.23 -1.89 9.66
N PRO A 95 -10.15 -1.36 10.50
CA PRO A 95 -11.11 -0.34 10.07
C PRO A 95 -10.43 0.93 9.55
N LEU A 96 -9.37 1.37 10.23
CA LEU A 96 -8.56 2.54 9.91
C LEU A 96 -7.29 2.14 9.13
N GLY A 97 -7.45 1.59 7.92
CA GLY A 97 -6.31 1.28 7.05
C GLY A 97 -6.45 0.03 6.17
N GLY A 98 -7.48 -0.80 6.37
CA GLY A 98 -7.66 -2.05 5.63
C GLY A 98 -7.75 -1.86 4.11
N LYS A 99 -8.38 -0.78 3.64
CA LYS A 99 -8.40 -0.42 2.21
C LYS A 99 -6.99 -0.13 1.66
N LEU A 100 -6.16 0.55 2.44
CA LEU A 100 -4.78 0.87 2.05
C LEU A 100 -3.93 -0.40 1.98
N LEU A 101 -3.99 -1.23 3.03
CA LEU A 101 -3.30 -2.52 3.07
C LEU A 101 -3.69 -3.43 1.90
N TYR A 102 -4.98 -3.56 1.61
CA TYR A 102 -5.45 -4.35 0.46
C TYR A 102 -4.88 -3.81 -0.85
N LYS A 103 -4.93 -2.49 -1.07
CA LYS A 103 -4.45 -1.86 -2.31
C LYS A 103 -2.94 -2.03 -2.48
N ASP A 104 -2.14 -1.83 -1.44
CA ASP A 104 -0.69 -2.04 -1.48
C ASP A 104 -0.35 -3.50 -1.83
N PHE A 105 -1.00 -4.46 -1.17
CA PHE A 105 -0.83 -5.88 -1.45
C PHE A 105 -1.17 -6.23 -2.90
N GLN A 106 -2.31 -5.75 -3.42
CA GLN A 106 -2.72 -6.00 -4.80
C GLN A 106 -1.73 -5.40 -5.80
N LEU A 107 -1.19 -4.20 -5.54
CA LEU A 107 -0.18 -3.59 -6.40
C LEU A 107 1.10 -4.43 -6.47
N ARG A 108 1.56 -4.96 -5.33
CA ARG A 108 2.73 -5.86 -5.28
C ARG A 108 2.45 -7.18 -6.02
N LEU A 109 1.26 -7.74 -5.85
CA LEU A 109 0.86 -8.98 -6.51
C LEU A 109 0.78 -8.78 -8.02
N CYS A 110 0.12 -7.72 -8.49
CA CYS A 110 0.07 -7.37 -9.90
C CYS A 110 1.49 -7.15 -10.45
N ALA A 111 2.32 -6.37 -9.77
CA ALA A 111 3.70 -6.14 -10.20
C ALA A 111 4.47 -7.46 -10.39
N ALA A 112 4.34 -8.42 -9.46
CA ALA A 112 4.97 -9.73 -9.57
C ALA A 112 4.42 -10.59 -10.73
N MET A 113 3.13 -10.45 -11.04
CA MET A 113 2.49 -11.15 -12.16
C MET A 113 2.92 -10.58 -13.52
N TYR A 114 3.13 -9.27 -13.61
CA TYR A 114 3.52 -8.58 -14.84
C TYR A 114 5.03 -8.42 -15.02
N SER A 115 5.84 -8.66 -13.97
CA SER A 115 7.31 -8.65 -14.05
C SER A 115 7.91 -9.88 -14.75
N ARG A 116 7.06 -10.77 -15.27
CA ARG A 116 7.46 -11.97 -16.01
C ARG A 116 7.29 -11.69 -17.51
N ASN A 117 8.18 -10.87 -18.05
CA ASN A 117 8.46 -10.75 -19.48
C ASN A 117 9.96 -10.53 -19.68
#